data_AF-A0A355WGL7-F1
#
_entry.id   AF-A0A355WGL7-F1
#
_cell.length_a   1.000
_cell.length_b   1.000
_cell.length_c   1.000
_cell.angle_alpha   90.00
_cell.angle_beta   90.00
_cell.angle_gamma   90.00
#
_symmetry.space_group_name_H-M   'P 1'
#
loop_
_entity.id
_entity.type
_entity.pdbx_description
1 polymer ?
#
loop_
_entity_poly.entity_id
_entity_poly.type
_entity_poly.pdbx_seq_one_letter_code
_entity_poly.pdbx_strand_id
1 'polypeptide(L)'
;MERTIYREIPASRPVIQLAVLLGGFIAAAAGAVLYIEHNGHIVTGMNNQIVWGLPHVFAIFLIVAASGALNVASIASVFGKTPYKPMARLSALLALSLLAGGLAVLVLDLGRPDRLIVA
;
A
#
# COMPACT_ATOMS: atom_id res chain seq x y z
N MET A 1 8.16 16.82 -27.01
CA MET A 1 7.75 16.00 -25.84
C MET A 1 7.81 14.56 -26.28
N GLU A 2 8.65 13.74 -25.65
CA GLU A 2 8.73 12.31 -25.94
C GLU A 2 7.36 11.67 -25.66
N ARG A 3 6.80 10.98 -26.66
CA ARG A 3 5.47 10.37 -26.56
C ARG A 3 5.62 9.11 -25.70
N THR A 4 4.93 9.02 -24.56
CA THR A 4 4.88 7.79 -23.78
C THR A 4 4.16 6.71 -24.59
N ILE A 5 4.92 5.74 -25.09
CA ILE A 5 4.38 4.58 -25.82
C ILE A 5 4.12 3.47 -24.81
N TYR A 6 2.84 3.16 -24.59
CA TYR A 6 2.46 1.99 -23.81
C TYR A 6 2.75 0.74 -24.65
N ARG A 7 3.53 -0.18 -24.09
CA ARG A 7 3.87 -1.44 -24.73
C ARG A 7 3.52 -2.59 -23.79
N GLU A 8 2.92 -3.62 -24.34
CA GLU A 8 2.65 -4.86 -23.63
C GLU A 8 3.98 -5.50 -23.23
N ILE A 9 4.08 -5.92 -21.97
CA ILE A 9 5.24 -6.64 -21.48
C ILE A 9 4.95 -8.13 -21.73
N PRO A 10 5.75 -8.83 -22.55
CA PRO A 10 5.55 -10.26 -22.77
C PRO A 10 5.78 -11.02 -21.46
N ALA A 11 5.07 -12.16 -21.29
CA ALA A 11 5.22 -13.08 -20.18
C ALA A 11 6.58 -13.82 -20.23
N SER A 12 7.65 -13.06 -20.05
CA SER A 12 9.02 -13.54 -20.03
C SER A 12 9.33 -14.12 -18.64
N ARG A 13 10.35 -15.01 -18.59
CA ARG A 13 10.82 -15.59 -17.32
C ARG A 13 11.03 -14.56 -16.19
N PRO A 14 11.67 -13.40 -16.39
CA PRO A 14 11.85 -12.43 -15.31
C PRO A 14 10.53 -11.80 -14.83
N VAL A 15 9.57 -11.57 -15.74
CA VAL A 15 8.25 -11.03 -15.39
C VAL A 15 7.47 -12.03 -14.54
N ILE A 16 7.53 -13.32 -14.90
CA ILE A 16 6.90 -14.40 -14.12
C ILE A 16 7.57 -14.53 -12.75
N GLN A 17 8.90 -14.48 -12.67
CA GLN A 17 9.64 -14.51 -11.40
C GLN A 17 9.23 -13.35 -10.48
N LEU A 18 9.13 -12.14 -11.03
CA LEU A 18 8.65 -10.98 -10.29
C LEU A 18 7.20 -11.18 -9.82
N ALA A 19 6.31 -11.67 -10.69
CA ALA A 19 4.92 -11.93 -10.34
C ALA A 19 4.79 -12.97 -9.21
N VAL A 20 5.58 -14.05 -9.25
CA VAL A 20 5.62 -15.07 -8.20
C VAL A 20 6.13 -14.47 -6.88
N LEU A 21 7.17 -13.65 -6.93
CA LEU A 21 7.70 -12.99 -5.73
C LEU A 21 6.67 -12.05 -5.10
N LEU A 22 6.00 -11.22 -5.91
CA LEU A 22 4.94 -10.33 -5.44
C LEU A 22 3.73 -11.11 -4.90
N GLY A 23 3.34 -12.19 -5.58
CA GLY A 23 2.29 -13.09 -5.12
C GLY A 23 2.64 -13.77 -3.78
N GLY A 24 3.89 -14.20 -3.62
CA GLY A 24 4.40 -14.74 -2.36
C GLY A 24 4.37 -13.72 -1.22
N PHE A 25 4.71 -12.46 -1.51
CA PHE A 25 4.60 -11.37 -0.52
C PHE A 25 3.15 -11.13 -0.08
N ILE A 26 2.20 -11.14 -1.01
CA ILE A 26 0.76 -11.00 -0.70
C ILE A 26 0.28 -12.20 0.14
N ALA A 27 0.69 -13.42 -0.21
CA ALA A 27 0.34 -14.62 0.55
C ALA A 27 0.91 -14.58 1.98
N ALA A 28 2.15 -14.12 2.13
CA ALA A 28 2.77 -13.93 3.45
C ALA A 28 2.04 -12.88 4.29
N ALA A 29 1.63 -11.76 3.67
CA ALA A 29 0.82 -10.74 4.33
C ALA A 29 -0.54 -11.30 4.80
N ALA A 30 -1.23 -12.08 3.96
CA ALA A 30 -2.47 -12.75 4.35
C ALA A 30 -2.24 -13.75 5.51
N GLY A 31 -1.15 -14.52 5.46
CA GLY A 31 -0.77 -15.42 6.56
C GLY A 31 -0.49 -14.68 7.87
N ALA A 32 0.16 -13.52 7.82
CA ALA A 32 0.41 -12.69 9.00
C ALA A 32 -0.89 -12.18 9.63
N VAL A 33 -1.87 -11.77 8.81
CA VAL A 33 -3.19 -11.34 9.28
C VAL A 33 -3.90 -12.47 10.01
N LEU A 34 -3.96 -13.67 9.40
CA LEU A 34 -4.58 -14.84 10.03
C LEU A 34 -3.88 -15.21 11.34
N TYR A 35 -2.54 -15.09 11.38
CA TYR A 35 -1.78 -15.38 12.60
C TYR A 35 -2.09 -14.39 13.73
N ILE A 36 -2.18 -13.09 13.43
CA ILE A 36 -2.52 -12.04 14.40
C ILE A 36 -3.97 -12.18 14.87
N GLU A 37 -4.89 -12.55 13.98
CA GLU A 37 -6.30 -12.78 14.33
C GLU A 37 -6.45 -13.91 15.36
N HIS A 38 -5.72 -15.02 15.20
CA HIS A 38 -5.82 -16.18 16.11
C HIS A 38 -5.05 -16.00 17.41
N ASN A 39 -3.88 -15.37 17.39
CA ASN A 39 -3.01 -15.24 18.57
C ASN A 39 -3.18 -13.90 19.29
N GLY A 40 -3.92 -12.97 18.69
CA GLY A 40 -4.09 -11.60 19.16
C GLY A 40 -2.88 -10.71 18.88
N HIS A 41 -3.05 -9.43 19.11
CA HIS A 41 -2.05 -8.39 18.83
C HIS A 41 -0.80 -8.46 19.73
N ILE A 42 -0.78 -9.34 20.73
CA ILE A 42 0.42 -9.55 21.57
C ILE A 42 1.63 -10.01 20.74
N VAL A 43 1.39 -10.72 19.63
CA VAL A 43 2.46 -11.21 18.75
C VAL A 43 3.19 -10.09 18.00
N THR A 44 2.60 -8.91 17.90
CA THR A 44 3.23 -7.73 17.28
C THR A 44 3.98 -6.87 18.30
N GLY A 45 4.05 -7.31 19.56
CA GLY A 45 4.68 -6.60 20.66
C GLY A 45 3.77 -5.58 21.35
N MET A 46 2.47 -5.56 21.02
CA MET A 46 1.49 -4.69 21.65
C MET A 46 1.10 -5.22 23.04
N ASN A 47 0.86 -4.29 23.95
CA ASN A 47 0.39 -4.59 25.31
C ASN A 47 -0.49 -3.43 25.80
N ASN A 48 -0.93 -3.46 27.07
CA ASN A 48 -1.83 -2.43 27.61
C ASN A 48 -1.17 -1.04 27.77
N GLN A 49 0.16 -0.95 27.73
CA GLN A 49 0.90 0.33 27.72
C GLN A 49 1.18 0.80 26.29
N ILE A 50 1.41 -0.12 25.35
CA ILE A 50 1.69 0.11 23.94
C ILE A 50 0.53 -0.43 23.12
N VAL A 51 -0.51 0.39 23.02
CA VAL A 51 -1.78 0.04 22.36
C VAL A 51 -1.72 0.14 20.84
N TRP A 52 -0.70 0.80 20.28
CA TRP A 52 -0.45 0.91 18.83
C TRP A 52 0.97 0.43 18.53
N GLY A 53 1.07 -0.74 17.90
CA GLY A 53 2.34 -1.39 17.59
C GLY A 53 2.78 -1.21 16.14
N LEU A 54 3.58 -2.17 15.68
CA LEU A 54 4.12 -2.19 14.31
C LEU A 54 3.06 -2.10 13.19
N PRO A 55 1.89 -2.78 13.27
CA PRO A 55 0.91 -2.68 12.19
C PRO A 55 0.39 -1.25 12.01
N HIS A 56 0.14 -0.54 13.13
CA HIS A 56 -0.32 0.84 13.11
C HIS A 56 0.74 1.80 12.53
N VAL A 57 2.00 1.65 12.94
CA VAL A 57 3.11 2.45 12.39
C VAL A 57 3.23 2.24 10.88
N PHE A 58 3.10 0.99 10.42
CA PHE A 58 3.16 0.66 9.00
C PHE A 58 1.97 1.25 8.21
N ALA A 59 0.76 1.20 8.76
CA ALA A 59 -0.42 1.82 8.18
C ALA A 59 -0.22 3.34 7.97
N ILE A 60 0.22 4.06 9.01
CA ILE A 60 0.50 5.49 8.93
C ILE A 60 1.60 5.77 7.91
N PHE A 61 2.68 4.97 7.91
CA PHE A 61 3.76 5.10 6.93
C PHE A 61 3.22 5.03 5.49
N LEU A 62 2.37 4.06 5.17
CA LEU A 62 1.77 3.92 3.84
C LEU A 62 0.86 5.10 3.47
N ILE A 63 0.04 5.58 4.41
CA ILE A 63 -0.85 6.73 4.19
C ILE A 63 -0.03 8.01 3.95
N VAL A 64 1.02 8.25 4.74
CA VAL A 64 1.90 9.40 4.56
C VAL A 64 2.71 9.28 3.26
N ALA A 65 3.19 8.08 2.93
CA ALA A 65 3.87 7.82 1.67
C ALA A 65 2.95 8.06 0.46
N ALA A 66 1.65 7.74 0.57
CA ALA A 66 0.66 8.03 -0.47
C ALA A 66 0.55 9.54 -0.75
N SER A 67 0.52 10.36 0.31
CA SER A 67 0.54 11.82 0.19
C SER A 67 1.82 12.31 -0.51
N GLY A 68 2.98 11.78 -0.10
CA GLY A 68 4.26 12.08 -0.74
C GLY A 68 4.30 11.70 -2.22
N ALA A 69 3.79 10.52 -2.58
CA ALA A 69 3.73 10.05 -3.95
C ALA A 69 2.83 10.93 -4.82
N LEU A 70 1.70 11.41 -4.30
CA LEU A 70 0.74 12.25 -5.03
C LEU A 70 1.31 13.63 -5.40
N ASN A 71 2.28 14.15 -4.65
CA ASN A 71 2.88 15.47 -4.91
C ASN A 71 3.47 15.59 -6.33
N VAL A 72 4.01 14.52 -6.90
CA VAL A 72 4.53 14.51 -8.28
C VAL A 72 3.42 14.77 -9.30
N ALA A 73 2.24 14.16 -9.11
CA ALA A 73 1.07 14.43 -9.94
C ALA A 73 0.58 15.87 -9.76
N SER A 74 0.56 16.39 -8.52
CA SER A 74 0.15 17.77 -8.22
C SER A 74 1.06 18.81 -8.90
N ILE A 75 2.38 18.60 -8.92
CA ILE A 75 3.34 19.47 -9.64
C ILE A 75 3.04 19.52 -11.14
N ALA A 76 2.66 18.39 -11.74
CA ALA A 76 2.33 18.33 -13.15
C ALA A 76 0.97 18.97 -13.48
N SER A 77 -0.06 18.75 -12.65
CA SER A 77 -1.44 19.17 -12.93
C SER A 77 -1.76 20.58 -12.46
N VAL A 78 -1.39 20.92 -11.22
CA VAL A 78 -1.72 22.21 -10.58
C VAL A 78 -0.73 23.30 -11.00
N PHE A 79 0.57 22.98 -10.99
CA PHE A 79 1.63 23.95 -11.30
C PHE A 79 2.05 23.95 -12.78
N GLY A 80 1.42 23.11 -13.61
CA GLY A 80 1.61 23.09 -15.05
C GLY A 80 3.02 22.69 -15.52
N LYS A 81 3.82 22.03 -14.68
CA LYS A 81 5.20 21.66 -15.03
C LYS A 81 5.20 20.48 -16.01
N THR A 82 5.42 20.79 -17.29
CA THR A 82 5.42 19.83 -18.41
C THR A 82 6.39 18.64 -18.26
N PRO A 83 7.57 18.74 -17.60
CA PRO A 83 8.45 17.58 -17.43
C PRO A 83 7.85 16.46 -16.57
N TYR A 84 6.97 16.78 -15.62
CA TYR A 84 6.39 15.81 -14.69
C TYR A 84 5.11 15.14 -15.23
N LYS A 85 4.59 15.61 -16.37
CA LYS A 85 3.32 15.15 -16.95
C LYS A 85 3.29 13.65 -17.28
N PRO A 86 4.36 13.01 -17.78
CA PRO A 86 4.37 11.56 -18.00
C PRO A 86 4.27 10.75 -16.71
N MET A 87 4.89 11.24 -15.62
CA MET A 87 4.92 10.56 -14.32
C MET A 87 3.63 10.78 -13.51
N ALA A 88 2.84 11.81 -13.83
CA ALA A 88 1.64 12.18 -13.09
C ALA A 88 0.63 11.02 -12.93
N ARG A 89 0.42 10.22 -13.99
CA ARG A 89 -0.52 9.08 -13.93
C ARG A 89 -0.02 7.95 -13.04
N LEU A 90 1.28 7.62 -13.14
CA LEU A 90 1.91 6.59 -12.32
C LEU A 90 1.97 7.01 -10.85
N SER A 91 2.27 8.28 -10.59
CA SER A 91 2.25 8.88 -9.25
C SER A 91 0.87 8.80 -8.61
N ALA A 92 -0.19 9.13 -9.34
CA ALA A 92 -1.57 9.01 -8.84
C ALA A 92 -1.95 7.55 -8.55
N LEU A 93 -1.63 6.61 -9.45
CA LEU A 93 -1.89 5.18 -9.24
C LEU A 93 -1.14 4.64 -8.02
N LEU A 94 0.12 5.04 -7.86
CA LEU A 94 0.95 4.64 -6.72
C LEU A 94 0.37 5.20 -5.42
N ALA A 95 -0.02 6.47 -5.39
CA ALA A 95 -0.66 7.09 -4.23
C ALA A 95 -1.94 6.35 -3.82
N LEU A 96 -2.81 6.03 -4.79
CA LEU A 96 -4.02 5.25 -4.53
C LEU A 96 -3.71 3.85 -3.99
N SER A 97 -2.71 3.17 -4.56
CA SER A 97 -2.31 1.82 -4.12
C SER A 97 -1.76 1.83 -2.68
N LEU A 98 -0.93 2.82 -2.36
CA LEU A 98 -0.38 3.01 -1.01
C LEU A 98 -1.48 3.36 0.00
N LEU A 99 -2.41 4.24 -0.37
CA LEU A 99 -3.54 4.62 0.49
C LEU A 99 -4.45 3.43 0.75
N ALA A 100 -4.82 2.67 -0.29
CA ALA A 100 -5.63 1.48 -0.15
C ALA A 100 -4.96 0.42 0.74
N GLY A 101 -3.64 0.21 0.58
CA GLY A 101 -2.86 -0.67 1.43
C GLY A 101 -2.81 -0.21 2.89
N GLY A 102 -2.54 1.08 3.13
CA GLY A 102 -2.51 1.66 4.48
C GLY A 102 -3.85 1.57 5.19
N LEU A 103 -4.95 1.85 4.49
CA LEU A 103 -6.31 1.70 5.03
C LEU A 103 -6.67 0.23 5.30
N ALA A 104 -6.27 -0.70 4.42
CA ALA A 104 -6.49 -2.13 4.65
C ALA A 104 -5.77 -2.61 5.91
N VAL A 105 -4.51 -2.23 6.11
CA VAL A 105 -3.75 -2.56 7.33
C VAL A 105 -4.43 -1.96 8.56
N LEU A 106 -4.90 -0.71 8.48
CA LEU A 106 -5.60 -0.06 9.59
C LEU A 106 -6.90 -0.77 9.97
N VAL A 107 -7.66 -1.26 9.00
CA VAL A 107 -8.86 -2.07 9.26
C VAL A 107 -8.50 -3.41 9.90
N LEU A 108 -7.44 -4.06 9.43
CA LEU A 108 -7.04 -5.38 9.93
C LEU A 108 -6.35 -5.31 11.31
N ASP A 109 -5.80 -4.16 11.68
CA ASP A 109 -5.27 -3.88 13.03
C ASP A 109 -6.40 -3.67 14.07
N LEU A 110 -7.66 -3.56 13.61
CA LEU A 110 -8.79 -3.56 14.52
C LEU A 110 -9.01 -5.00 15.00
N GLY A 111 -8.88 -5.23 16.30
CA GLY A 111 -9.08 -6.57 16.89
C GLY A 111 -10.47 -7.21 16.65
N ARG A 112 -11.44 -6.45 16.12
CA ARG A 112 -12.75 -6.91 15.64
C ARG A 112 -13.19 -6.13 14.40
N PRO A 113 -12.67 -6.46 13.21
CA PRO A 113 -12.97 -5.71 11.99
C PRO A 113 -14.44 -5.92 11.53
N ASP A 114 -15.08 -7.00 11.97
CA ASP A 114 -16.48 -7.34 11.74
C ASP A 114 -17.48 -6.29 12.27
N ARG A 115 -17.07 -5.50 13.27
CA ARG A 115 -17.94 -4.50 13.91
C ARG A 115 -17.96 -3.14 13.24
N LEU A 116 -17.14 -2.93 12.20
CA LEU A 116 -16.95 -1.60 11.60
C LEU A 116 -18.23 -1.01 10.97
N ILE A 117 -19.14 -1.87 10.50
CA ILE A 117 -20.37 -1.47 9.77
C ILE A 117 -21.57 -1.33 10.72
N VAL A 118 -21.50 -1.93 11.91
CA VAL A 118 -22.62 -2.02 12.85
C VAL A 118 -22.62 -0.87 13.88
N ALA A 119 -21.54 -0.09 13.94
CA ALA A 119 -21.38 1.06 14.84
C ALA A 119 -22.11 2.32 14.33
#